data_AF-A0A6N1YDP2-F1
#
_entry.id   AF-A0A6N1YDP2-F1
#
_cell.length_a   1.000
_cell.length_b   1.000
_cell.length_c   1.000
_cell.angle_alpha   90.00
_cell.angle_beta   90.00
_cell.angle_gamma   90.00
#
_symmetry.space_group_name_H-M   'P 1'
#
loop_
_entity.id
_entity.type
_entity.pdbx_description
1 polymer ?
#
loop_
_entity_poly.entity_id
_entity_poly.type
_entity_poly.pdbx_seq_one_letter_code
_entity_poly.pdbx_strand_id
1 'polypeptide(L)'
;MNKCPWALSSPAEEHYHDAEWGVPVHDDQLLFELLILEGAQAGLSWATVLNKRAGYQQAFDQFDVQKIAQYSEQKQQALITNPEIIRNKLKIKSAVTNAQAFIKI
;
A
#
# COMPACT_ATOMS: atom_id res chain seq x y z
N MET A 1 20.09 8.13 20.65
CA MET A 1 18.66 8.31 20.34
C MET A 1 18.06 6.91 20.29
N ASN A 2 17.11 6.59 21.17
CA ASN A 2 16.50 5.26 21.19
C ASN A 2 15.32 5.26 20.20
N LYS A 3 15.38 4.39 19.20
CA LYS A 3 14.31 4.16 18.23
C LYS A 3 13.14 3.41 18.88
N CYS A 4 11.95 3.50 18.29
CA CYS A 4 10.84 2.67 18.73
C CYS A 4 11.22 1.17 18.60
N PRO A 5 10.89 0.30 19.57
CA PRO A 5 11.31 -1.11 19.54
C PRO A 5 10.86 -1.86 18.29
N TRP A 6 9.67 -1.55 17.75
CA TRP A 6 9.14 -2.19 16.55
C TRP A 6 9.99 -1.90 15.31
N ALA A 7 10.61 -0.71 15.23
CA ALA A 7 11.41 -0.28 14.09
C ALA A 7 12.70 -1.11 13.91
N LEU A 8 13.18 -1.75 14.98
CA LEU A 8 14.40 -2.56 14.96
C LEU A 8 14.20 -3.99 14.47
N SER A 9 12.96 -4.34 14.07
CA SER A 9 12.62 -5.70 13.65
C SER A 9 13.12 -6.04 12.23
N SER A 10 13.38 -5.03 11.40
CA SER A 10 13.98 -5.21 10.07
C SER A 10 14.62 -3.91 9.54
N PRO A 11 15.60 -3.99 8.61
CA PRO A 11 16.17 -2.79 7.98
C PRO A 11 15.14 -1.93 7.24
N ALA A 12 14.11 -2.55 6.65
CA ALA A 12 13.04 -1.84 5.97
C ALA A 12 12.19 -1.02 6.95
N GLU A 13 11.85 -1.58 8.11
CA GLU A 13 11.11 -0.86 9.15
C GLU A 13 11.94 0.21 9.82
N GLU A 14 13.24 -0.01 10.00
CA GLU A 14 14.15 1.00 10.54
C GLU A 14 14.25 2.22 9.61
N HIS A 15 14.42 1.98 8.30
CA HIS A 15 14.44 3.06 7.31
C HIS A 15 13.11 3.81 7.24
N TYR A 16 11.99 3.08 7.19
CA TYR A 16 10.65 3.66 7.18
C TYR A 16 10.38 4.50 8.45
N HIS A 17 10.79 4.00 9.61
CA HIS A 17 10.67 4.73 10.88
C HIS A 17 11.42 6.06 10.85
N ASP A 18 12.67 6.06 10.37
CA ASP A 18 13.53 7.24 10.42
C ASP A 18 13.15 8.31 9.38
N ALA A 19 12.60 7.91 8.24
CA ALA A 19 12.38 8.80 7.11
C ALA A 19 10.91 9.15 6.85
N GLU A 20 9.96 8.29 7.22
CA GLU A 20 8.56 8.40 6.77
C GLU A 20 7.55 8.35 7.92
N TRP A 21 7.74 7.47 8.90
CA TRP A 21 6.77 7.23 9.95
C TRP A 21 6.64 8.43 10.89
N GLY A 22 5.42 8.97 11.02
CA GLY A 22 5.14 10.13 11.86
C GLY A 22 5.57 11.47 11.26
N VAL A 23 6.12 11.48 10.04
CA VAL A 23 6.38 12.70 9.28
C VAL A 23 5.07 13.20 8.66
N PRO A 24 4.67 14.47 8.85
CA PRO A 24 3.44 14.99 8.26
C PRO A 24 3.45 14.96 6.72
N VAL A 25 2.40 14.38 6.14
CA VAL A 25 2.18 14.32 4.69
C VAL A 25 0.88 15.03 4.35
N HIS A 26 0.92 15.85 3.30
CA HIS A 26 -0.24 16.60 2.77
C HIS A 26 -0.51 16.30 1.29
N ASP A 27 0.24 15.36 0.71
CA ASP A 27 0.04 14.89 -0.66
C ASP A 27 -1.00 13.77 -0.67
N ASP A 28 -2.11 14.01 -1.37
CA ASP A 28 -3.27 13.11 -1.39
C ASP A 28 -2.94 11.74 -1.99
N GLN A 29 -2.07 11.69 -3.01
CA GLN A 29 -1.70 10.45 -3.66
C GLN A 29 -0.86 9.57 -2.74
N LEU A 30 0.11 10.16 -2.02
CA LEU A 30 0.91 9.46 -1.02
C LEU A 30 0.04 9.03 0.18
N LEU A 31 -0.88 9.86 0.64
CA LEU A 31 -1.82 9.48 1.71
C LEU A 31 -2.70 8.31 1.27
N PHE A 32 -3.19 8.31 0.03
CA PHE A 32 -3.94 7.19 -0.53
C PHE A 32 -3.08 5.92 -0.65
N GLU A 33 -1.84 6.03 -1.13
CA GLU A 33 -0.88 4.92 -1.17
C GLU A 33 -0.73 4.28 0.21
N LEU A 34 -0.43 5.09 1.24
CA LEU A 34 -0.26 4.59 2.62
C LEU A 34 -1.54 3.91 3.13
N LEU A 35 -2.72 4.50 2.90
CA LEU A 35 -4.01 3.90 3.27
C LEU A 35 -4.20 2.51 2.65
N ILE A 36 -3.88 2.33 1.37
CA ILE A 36 -3.99 1.02 0.70
C ILE A 36 -2.98 0.02 1.26
N LEU A 37 -1.75 0.44 1.49
CA LEU A 37 -0.69 -0.42 2.03
C LEU A 37 -1.02 -0.89 3.45
N GLU A 38 -1.54 -0.02 4.32
CA GLU A 38 -2.02 -0.37 5.67
C GLU A 38 -3.14 -1.43 5.60
N GLY A 39 -4.10 -1.28 4.68
CA GLY A 39 -5.12 -2.31 4.44
C GLY A 39 -4.52 -3.64 3.95
N ALA A 40 -3.45 -3.59 3.15
CA ALA A 40 -2.74 -4.76 2.68
C ALA A 40 -1.99 -5.50 3.82
N GLN A 41 -1.68 -4.83 4.93
CA GLN A 41 -0.99 -5.42 6.08
C GLN A 41 -1.82 -6.49 6.80
N ALA A 42 -3.15 -6.40 6.84
CA ALA A 42 -3.99 -7.24 7.69
C ALA A 42 -3.59 -8.74 7.68
N GLY A 43 -3.12 -9.26 8.83
CA GLY A 43 -2.63 -10.63 9.01
C GLY A 43 -1.18 -10.89 8.58
N LEU A 44 -0.39 -9.85 8.35
CA LEU A 44 1.03 -9.89 7.94
C LEU A 44 1.86 -8.87 8.74
N SER A 45 3.19 -8.99 8.67
CA SER A 45 4.09 -7.96 9.21
C SER A 45 4.14 -6.73 8.30
N TRP A 46 4.40 -5.55 8.87
CA TRP A 46 4.58 -4.33 8.08
C TRP A 46 5.80 -4.42 7.17
N ALA A 47 6.91 -5.02 7.64
CA ALA A 47 8.05 -5.37 6.81
C ALA A 47 7.66 -6.14 5.52
N THR A 48 6.66 -7.03 5.55
CA THR A 48 6.19 -7.74 4.36
C THR A 48 5.59 -6.78 3.32
N VAL A 49 4.86 -5.77 3.78
CA VAL A 49 4.26 -4.75 2.92
C VAL A 49 5.32 -3.79 2.38
N LEU A 50 6.21 -3.28 3.25
CA LEU A 50 7.31 -2.38 2.86
C LEU A 50 8.19 -3.01 1.78
N ASN A 51 8.59 -4.27 1.94
CA ASN A 51 9.39 -5.00 0.94
C ASN A 51 8.67 -5.21 -0.40
N LYS A 52 7.34 -5.08 -0.43
CA LYS A 52 6.51 -5.19 -1.64
C LYS A 52 6.04 -3.84 -2.18
N ARG A 53 6.36 -2.73 -1.52
CA ARG A 53 5.84 -1.40 -1.85
C ARG A 53 6.13 -0.99 -3.29
N ALA A 54 7.35 -1.20 -3.78
CA ALA A 54 7.71 -0.95 -5.17
C ALA A 54 6.88 -1.80 -6.16
N GLY A 55 6.61 -3.06 -5.81
CA GLY A 55 5.72 -3.94 -6.57
C GLY A 55 4.30 -3.40 -6.63
N TYR A 56 3.78 -2.89 -5.51
CA TYR A 56 2.48 -2.23 -5.44
C TYR A 56 2.42 -0.97 -6.29
N GLN A 57 3.42 -0.09 -6.19
CA GLN A 57 3.53 1.13 -6.99
C GLN A 57 3.42 0.84 -8.49
N GLN A 58 4.12 -0.17 -8.99
CA GLN A 58 4.01 -0.58 -10.40
C GLN A 58 2.66 -1.24 -10.72
N ALA A 59 2.18 -2.13 -9.85
CA ALA A 59 0.96 -2.91 -10.10
C ALA A 59 -0.31 -2.03 -10.09
N PHE A 60 -0.32 -0.99 -9.26
CA PHE A 60 -1.43 -0.09 -9.01
C PHE A 60 -1.27 1.29 -9.69
N ASP A 61 -0.57 1.36 -10.83
CA ASP A 61 -0.42 2.58 -11.64
C ASP A 61 0.05 3.81 -10.83
N GLN A 62 1.07 3.60 -9.99
CA GLN A 62 1.62 4.61 -9.06
C GLN A 62 0.59 5.16 -8.07
N PHE A 63 -0.39 4.34 -7.69
CA PHE A 63 -1.48 4.77 -6.80
C PHE A 63 -2.32 5.92 -7.38
N ASP A 64 -2.39 6.05 -8.70
CA ASP A 64 -3.30 6.97 -9.38
C ASP A 64 -4.75 6.57 -9.06
N VAL A 65 -5.38 7.35 -8.18
CA VAL A 65 -6.73 7.09 -7.65
C VAL A 65 -7.76 6.98 -8.78
N GLN A 66 -7.66 7.83 -9.80
CA GLN A 66 -8.61 7.87 -10.91
C GLN A 66 -8.52 6.58 -11.74
N LYS A 67 -7.32 6.06 -11.97
CA LYS A 67 -7.12 4.78 -12.67
C LYS A 67 -7.60 3.60 -11.83
N ILE A 68 -7.19 3.53 -10.56
CA ILE A 68 -7.54 2.42 -9.67
C ILE A 68 -9.06 2.31 -9.49
N ALA A 69 -9.76 3.43 -9.34
CA ALA A 69 -11.21 3.46 -9.21
C ALA A 69 -11.95 2.81 -10.40
N GLN A 70 -11.30 2.76 -11.57
CA GLN A 70 -11.82 2.22 -12.82
C GLN A 70 -11.34 0.79 -13.13
N TYR A 71 -10.60 0.14 -12.23
CA TYR A 71 -10.10 -1.22 -12.46
C TYR A 71 -11.23 -2.22 -12.68
N SER A 72 -11.25 -2.81 -13.87
CA SER A 72 -12.15 -3.90 -14.22
C SER A 72 -11.86 -5.17 -13.41
N GLU A 73 -12.82 -6.09 -13.37
CA GLU A 73 -12.61 -7.41 -12.76
C GLU A 73 -11.45 -8.17 -13.42
N GLN A 74 -11.26 -8.00 -14.74
CA GLN A 74 -10.15 -8.61 -15.46
C GLN A 74 -8.78 -8.08 -14.99
N LYS A 75 -8.65 -6.76 -14.79
CA LYS A 75 -7.44 -6.16 -14.22
C LYS A 75 -7.21 -6.68 -12.80
N GLN A 76 -8.24 -6.72 -11.96
CA GLN A 76 -8.13 -7.27 -10.60
C GLN A 76 -7.70 -8.75 -10.61
N GLN A 77 -8.22 -9.56 -11.54
CA GLN A 77 -7.83 -10.95 -11.69
C GLN A 77 -6.37 -11.11 -12.17
N ALA A 78 -5.88 -10.22 -13.03
CA ALA A 78 -4.48 -10.17 -13.42
C ALA A 78 -3.57 -9.76 -12.24
N LEU A 79 -4.03 -8.88 -11.35
CA LEU A 79 -3.27 -8.51 -10.15
C LEU A 79 -3.12 -9.68 -9.17
N ILE A 80 -4.12 -10.57 -9.07
CA ILE A 80 -4.05 -11.76 -8.21
C ILE A 80 -2.88 -12.68 -8.60
N THR A 81 -2.44 -12.69 -9.87
CA THR A 81 -1.32 -13.53 -10.32
C THR A 81 0.03 -12.84 -10.18
N ASN A 82 0.07 -11.53 -9.89
CA ASN A 82 1.31 -10.78 -9.79
C ASN A 82 2.09 -11.15 -8.50
N PRO A 83 3.30 -11.73 -8.60
CA PRO A 83 4.08 -12.16 -7.44
C PRO A 83 4.66 -10.99 -6.63
N GLU A 84 4.74 -9.80 -7.21
CA GLU A 84 5.35 -8.62 -6.58
C GLU A 84 4.47 -8.05 -5.46
N ILE A 85 3.17 -8.36 -5.46
CA ILE A 85 2.19 -7.89 -4.46
C ILE A 85 1.66 -9.03 -3.58
N ILE A 86 0.83 -8.68 -2.58
CA ILE A 86 0.11 -9.69 -1.78
C ILE A 86 -1.11 -10.16 -2.58
N ARG A 87 -1.07 -11.43 -2.99
CA ARG A 87 -2.07 -12.07 -3.86
C ARG A 87 -3.34 -12.46 -3.10
N ASN A 88 -4.06 -11.47 -2.61
CA ASN A 88 -5.32 -11.65 -1.90
C ASN A 88 -6.46 -10.90 -2.62
N LYS A 89 -7.49 -11.63 -3.04
CA LYS A 89 -8.62 -11.10 -3.82
C LYS A 89 -9.36 -9.97 -3.08
N LEU A 90 -9.56 -10.08 -1.78
CA LEU A 90 -10.30 -9.09 -1.00
C LEU A 90 -9.48 -7.81 -0.80
N LYS A 91 -8.17 -7.92 -0.56
CA LYS A 91 -7.25 -6.77 -0.46
C LYS A 91 -7.10 -6.01 -1.78
N ILE A 92 -7.08 -6.71 -2.91
CA ILE A 92 -7.06 -6.07 -4.23
C ILE A 92 -8.38 -5.36 -4.49
N LYS A 93 -9.51 -6.02 -4.20
CA LYS A 93 -10.84 -5.41 -4.34
C LYS A 93 -11.00 -4.17 -3.45
N SER A 94 -10.49 -4.22 -2.21
CA SER A 94 -10.58 -3.08 -1.30
C SER A 94 -9.84 -1.84 -1.79
N ALA A 95 -8.73 -2.00 -2.52
CA ALA A 95 -8.02 -0.87 -3.12
C ALA A 95 -8.92 -0.11 -4.12
N VAL A 96 -9.70 -0.84 -4.94
CA VAL A 96 -10.65 -0.25 -5.89
C VAL A 96 -11.79 0.46 -5.17
N THR A 97 -12.40 -0.18 -4.16
CA THR A 97 -13.48 0.45 -3.40
C THR A 97 -13.02 1.67 -2.62
N ASN A 98 -11.80 1.64 -2.09
CA ASN A 98 -11.20 2.78 -1.40
C ASN A 98 -10.92 3.92 -2.38
N ALA A 99 -10.42 3.65 -3.59
CA ALA A 99 -10.23 4.69 -4.61
C ALA A 99 -11.56 5.37 -4.98
N GLN A 100 -12.62 4.58 -5.16
CA GLN A 100 -13.96 5.09 -5.45
C GLN A 100 -14.55 5.91 -4.30
N ALA A 101 -14.23 5.56 -3.05
CA ALA A 101 -14.64 6.33 -1.88
C ALA A 101 -13.82 7.62 -1.76
N PHE A 102 -12.52 7.57 -2.01
CA PHE A 102 -11.61 8.71 -1.94
C PHE A 102 -12.05 9.84 -2.88
N ILE A 103 -12.45 9.53 -4.12
CA ILE A 103 -12.92 10.51 -5.11
C ILE A 103 -14.19 11.28 -4.67
N LYS A 104 -14.97 10.73 -3.72
CA LYS A 104 -16.24 11.34 -3.29
C LYS A 104 -16.09 12.36 -2.17
N ILE A 105 -14.90 12.45 -1.58
CA ILE A 105 -14.57 13.37 -0.47
C ILE A 105 -13.96 14.63 -1.09
#